data_AF-A0A9E2LUY1-F1
#
_entry.id   AF-A0A9E2LUY1-F1
#
_cell.length_a   1.000
_cell.length_b   1.000
_cell.length_c   1.000
_cell.angle_alpha   90.00
_cell.angle_beta   90.00
_cell.angle_gamma   90.00
#
_symmetry.space_group_name_H-M   'P 1'
#
loop_
_entity.id
_entity.type
_entity.pdbx_description
1 polymer ?
#
loop_
_entity_poly.entity_id
_entity_poly.type
_entity_poly.pdbx_seq_one_letter_code
_entity_poly.pdbx_strand_id
1 'polypeptide(L)'
;MKLRTSLFLCLFPLLFSVAACDDGGGGDYNNSPLTAEEQAALDYTNFARTDPQGFATQYLYDLHSSGSDNGAYDDLMARDPVPALELSPGLLAAARAHSRDLNENCQVLQHDSCDGTSWSDRI
;
A
#
# COMPACT_ATOMS: atom_id res chain seq x y z
N MET A 1 38.66 52.99 26.10
CA MET A 1 38.65 52.74 24.64
C MET A 1 38.10 51.36 24.39
N LYS A 2 37.24 51.24 23.38
CA LYS A 2 36.30 50.13 23.15
C LYS A 2 37.00 48.90 22.57
N LEU A 3 36.78 47.72 23.16
CA LEU A 3 37.02 46.44 22.48
C LEU A 3 36.09 46.35 21.28
N ARG A 4 36.65 46.07 20.11
CA ARG A 4 35.92 45.79 18.87
C ARG A 4 36.50 44.53 18.24
N THR A 5 35.60 43.78 17.60
CA THR A 5 35.82 42.88 16.44
C THR A 5 36.63 41.60 16.71
N SER A 6 36.24 40.38 16.32
CA SER A 6 35.15 39.90 15.48
C SER A 6 34.85 38.43 15.82
N LEU A 7 33.56 38.09 15.81
CA LEU A 7 33.01 36.74 15.84
C LEU A 7 33.34 36.06 14.49
N PHE A 8 34.29 35.11 14.45
CA PHE A 8 34.53 34.30 13.25
C PHE A 8 33.55 33.13 13.23
N LEU A 9 32.42 33.40 12.58
CA LEU A 9 31.36 32.45 12.24
C LEU A 9 31.83 31.63 11.03
N CYS A 10 32.59 30.56 11.25
CA CYS A 10 32.89 29.59 10.19
C CYS A 10 31.68 28.69 9.98
N LEU A 11 30.74 29.24 9.19
CA LEU A 11 29.64 28.58 8.54
C LEU A 11 30.19 27.40 7.71
N PHE A 12 30.03 26.17 8.21
CA PHE A 12 30.22 24.95 7.43
C PHE A 12 28.89 24.66 6.71
N PRO A 13 28.75 24.90 5.39
CA PRO A 13 27.71 24.21 4.65
C PRO A 13 28.20 22.78 4.46
N LEU A 14 27.73 21.88 5.32
CA LEU A 14 27.66 20.45 5.02
C LEU A 14 26.77 20.30 3.80
N LEU A 15 27.38 20.32 2.62
CA LEU A 15 26.78 19.87 1.37
C LEU A 15 26.60 18.35 1.48
N PHE A 16 25.55 17.93 2.17
CA PHE A 16 24.93 16.65 1.89
C PHE A 16 24.31 16.77 0.50
N SER A 17 25.08 16.39 -0.53
CA SER A 17 24.49 15.95 -1.78
C SER A 17 23.62 14.76 -1.44
N VAL A 18 22.32 15.00 -1.33
CA VAL A 18 21.32 13.95 -1.47
C VAL A 18 21.55 13.44 -2.88
N ALA A 19 22.12 12.24 -3.00
CA ALA A 19 21.98 11.48 -4.23
C ALA A 19 20.47 11.34 -4.42
N ALA A 20 19.91 12.12 -5.34
CA ALA A 20 18.64 11.77 -5.93
C ALA A 20 18.90 10.41 -6.57
N CYS A 21 18.37 9.37 -5.94
CA CYS A 21 18.15 8.10 -6.61
C CYS A 21 17.17 8.44 -7.73
N ASP A 22 17.74 8.74 -8.90
CA ASP A 22 17.02 8.68 -10.17
C ASP A 22 16.67 7.21 -10.34
N ASP A 23 15.55 6.78 -9.75
CA ASP A 23 14.86 5.56 -10.14
C ASP A 23 14.36 5.81 -11.56
N GLY A 24 15.30 5.67 -12.50
CA GLY A 24 15.06 5.58 -13.93
C GLY A 24 14.18 4.37 -14.17
N GLY A 25 12.89 4.52 -13.91
CA GLY A 25 11.84 3.60 -14.26
C GLY A 25 11.91 3.37 -15.76
N GLY A 26 12.54 2.25 -16.12
CA GLY A 26 12.50 1.73 -17.47
C GLY A 26 11.03 1.68 -17.87
N GLY A 27 10.70 2.41 -18.95
CA GLY A 27 9.32 2.58 -19.40
C GLY A 27 8.63 1.23 -19.56
N ASP A 28 7.72 0.96 -18.63
CA ASP A 28 6.83 -0.18 -18.73
C ASP A 28 5.63 0.25 -19.58
N TYR A 29 5.38 -0.50 -20.66
CA TYR A 29 4.30 -0.26 -21.61
C TYR A 29 2.93 -0.70 -21.06
N ASN A 30 2.75 -0.63 -19.75
CA ASN A 30 1.49 -0.83 -19.05
C ASN A 30 1.23 0.40 -18.20
N ASN A 31 0.49 1.36 -18.75
CA ASN A 31 0.16 2.62 -18.08
C ASN A 31 -0.92 2.38 -16.98
N SER A 32 -0.73 1.35 -16.14
CA SER A 32 -1.60 1.08 -15.00
C SER A 32 -1.43 2.22 -13.99
N PRO A 33 -2.53 2.79 -13.46
CA PRO A 33 -2.46 3.81 -12.42
C PRO A 33 -2.02 3.24 -11.05
N LEU A 34 -1.81 1.92 -10.96
CA LEU A 34 -1.40 1.19 -9.77
C LEU A 34 0.13 1.08 -9.70
N THR A 35 0.66 1.14 -8.48
CA THR A 35 2.00 0.61 -8.17
C THR A 35 2.03 -0.90 -8.38
N ALA A 36 3.23 -1.49 -8.47
CA ALA A 36 3.37 -2.94 -8.63
C ALA A 36 2.70 -3.71 -7.48
N GLU A 37 2.80 -3.18 -6.25
CA GLU A 37 2.22 -3.77 -5.05
C GLU A 37 0.70 -3.69 -5.05
N GLU A 38 0.12 -2.55 -5.45
CA GLU A 38 -1.33 -2.41 -5.57
C GLU A 38 -1.89 -3.27 -6.71
N GLN A 39 -1.16 -3.38 -7.82
CA GLN A 39 -1.52 -4.26 -8.93
C GLN A 39 -1.53 -5.71 -8.47
N ALA A 40 -0.49 -6.15 -7.77
CA ALA A 40 -0.44 -7.49 -7.20
C ALA A 40 -1.62 -7.72 -6.25
N ALA A 41 -1.92 -6.78 -5.35
CA ALA A 41 -3.05 -6.93 -4.43
C ALA A 41 -4.39 -7.12 -5.17
N LEU A 42 -4.63 -6.36 -6.24
CA LEU A 42 -5.82 -6.50 -7.08
C LEU A 42 -5.84 -7.85 -7.81
N ASP A 43 -4.70 -8.28 -8.36
CA ASP A 43 -4.57 -9.54 -9.10
C ASP A 43 -4.81 -10.75 -8.19
N TYR A 44 -4.20 -10.78 -7.00
CA TYR A 44 -4.44 -11.82 -5.98
C TYR A 44 -5.91 -11.85 -5.55
N THR A 45 -6.51 -10.67 -5.33
CA THR A 45 -7.93 -10.56 -4.98
C THR A 45 -8.80 -11.12 -6.10
N ASN A 46 -8.51 -10.79 -7.35
CA ASN A 46 -9.27 -11.26 -8.50
C ASN A 46 -9.06 -12.75 -8.76
N PHE A 47 -7.86 -13.31 -8.55
CA PHE A 47 -7.62 -14.74 -8.65
C PHE A 47 -8.48 -15.51 -7.63
N ALA A 48 -8.47 -15.09 -6.36
CA ALA A 48 -9.32 -15.68 -5.33
C ALA A 48 -10.83 -15.56 -5.62
N ARG A 49 -11.24 -14.60 -6.46
CA ARG A 49 -12.64 -14.41 -6.86
C ARG A 49 -13.04 -15.25 -8.06
N THR A 50 -12.22 -15.26 -9.10
CA THR A 50 -12.55 -15.89 -10.40
C THR A 50 -12.17 -17.37 -10.46
N ASP A 51 -11.25 -17.81 -9.60
CA ASP A 51 -10.85 -19.21 -9.45
C ASP A 51 -10.46 -19.50 -7.98
N PRO A 52 -11.45 -19.52 -7.07
CA PRO A 52 -11.20 -19.72 -5.65
C PRO A 52 -10.53 -21.08 -5.34
N GLN A 53 -10.88 -22.15 -6.07
CA GLN A 53 -10.25 -23.46 -5.91
C GLN A 53 -8.79 -23.45 -6.35
N GLY A 54 -8.48 -22.81 -7.49
CA GLY A 54 -7.11 -22.63 -7.95
C GLY A 54 -6.27 -21.84 -6.96
N PHE A 55 -6.81 -20.72 -6.45
CA PHE A 55 -6.15 -19.92 -5.42
C PHE A 55 -5.87 -20.73 -4.14
N ALA A 56 -6.88 -21.44 -3.63
CA ALA A 56 -6.76 -22.24 -2.41
C ALA A 56 -5.70 -23.33 -2.56
N THR A 57 -5.70 -24.03 -3.70
CA THR A 57 -4.72 -25.07 -4.02
C THR A 57 -3.31 -24.50 -4.09
N GLN A 58 -3.14 -23.34 -4.72
CA GLN A 58 -1.83 -22.74 -4.93
C GLN A 58 -1.24 -22.12 -3.66
N TYR A 59 -2.06 -21.48 -2.81
CA TYR A 59 -1.56 -20.64 -1.71
C TYR A 59 -1.91 -21.14 -0.31
N LEU A 60 -2.95 -21.96 -0.16
CA LEU A 60 -3.46 -22.36 1.16
C LEU A 60 -3.24 -23.85 1.46
N TYR A 61 -2.88 -24.68 0.47
CA TYR A 61 -2.77 -26.14 0.66
C TYR A 61 -1.80 -26.54 1.79
N ASP A 62 -0.63 -25.92 1.86
CA ASP A 62 0.37 -26.23 2.91
C ASP A 62 -0.11 -25.75 4.30
N LEU A 63 -0.81 -24.62 4.34
CA LEU A 63 -1.41 -24.09 5.58
C LEU A 63 -2.55 -24.97 6.06
N HIS A 64 -3.38 -25.47 5.14
CA HIS A 64 -4.43 -26.43 5.43
C HIS A 64 -3.85 -27.75 5.94
N SER A 65 -2.83 -28.27 5.27
CA SER A 65 -2.15 -29.51 5.65
C SER A 65 -1.49 -29.43 7.04
N SER A 66 -1.05 -28.24 7.45
CA SER A 66 -0.51 -27.97 8.79
C SER A 66 -1.57 -27.57 9.82
N GLY A 67 -2.83 -27.41 9.42
CA GLY A 67 -3.94 -26.98 10.28
C GLY A 67 -3.86 -25.52 10.73
N SER A 68 -3.15 -24.67 9.99
CA SER A 68 -2.90 -23.26 10.34
C SER A 68 -3.67 -22.25 9.46
N ASP A 69 -4.47 -22.73 8.51
CA ASP A 69 -5.24 -21.89 7.58
C ASP A 69 -6.56 -21.34 8.17
N ASN A 70 -6.92 -21.73 9.39
CA ASN A 70 -8.19 -21.37 10.05
C ASN A 70 -9.44 -21.71 9.22
N GLY A 71 -9.38 -22.76 8.39
CA GLY A 71 -10.50 -23.19 7.53
C GLY A 71 -10.63 -22.43 6.20
N ALA A 72 -9.72 -21.50 5.89
CA ALA A 72 -9.79 -20.71 4.66
C ALA A 72 -9.68 -21.56 3.39
N TYR A 73 -8.96 -22.69 3.43
CA TYR A 73 -8.89 -23.61 2.29
C TYR A 73 -10.25 -24.22 1.99
N ASP A 74 -10.91 -24.79 2.99
CA ASP A 74 -12.22 -25.44 2.82
C ASP A 74 -13.29 -24.43 2.38
N ASP A 75 -13.25 -23.22 2.93
CA ASP A 75 -14.15 -22.12 2.55
C ASP A 75 -14.01 -21.75 1.07
N LEU A 76 -12.78 -21.60 0.56
CA LEU A 76 -12.54 -21.29 -0.85
C LEU A 76 -12.84 -22.48 -1.76
N MET A 77 -12.55 -23.71 -1.32
CA MET A 77 -12.87 -24.91 -2.09
C MET A 77 -14.36 -25.07 -2.36
N ALA A 78 -15.20 -24.68 -1.39
CA ALA A 78 -16.66 -24.72 -1.51
C ALA A 78 -17.28 -23.54 -2.26
N ARG A 79 -16.48 -22.55 -2.70
CA ARG A 79 -17.00 -21.28 -3.23
C ARG A 79 -17.14 -21.30 -4.75
N ASP A 80 -18.28 -20.83 -5.25
CA ASP A 80 -18.44 -20.62 -6.69
C ASP A 80 -17.63 -19.38 -7.15
N PRO A 81 -17.00 -19.43 -8.34
CA PRO A 81 -16.38 -18.26 -8.96
C PRO A 81 -17.33 -17.07 -9.09
N VAL A 82 -16.82 -15.87 -8.87
CA VAL A 82 -17.53 -14.60 -9.09
C VAL A 82 -16.72 -13.67 -10.00
N PRO A 83 -17.37 -12.72 -10.70
CA PRO A 83 -16.66 -11.80 -11.59
C PRO A 83 -15.52 -11.03 -10.89
N ALA A 84 -14.46 -10.77 -11.64
CA ALA A 84 -13.35 -9.92 -11.21
C ALA A 84 -13.85 -8.51 -10.84
N LEU A 85 -13.17 -7.88 -9.88
CA LEU A 85 -13.35 -6.48 -9.57
C LEU A 85 -12.67 -5.62 -10.63
N GLU A 86 -13.33 -4.53 -11.00
CA GLU A 86 -12.77 -3.48 -11.82
C GLU A 86 -12.19 -2.37 -10.94
N LEU A 87 -11.12 -1.74 -11.41
CA LEU A 87 -10.51 -0.64 -10.70
C LEU A 87 -11.40 0.61 -10.78
N SER A 88 -11.74 1.18 -9.61
CA SER A 88 -12.37 2.49 -9.52
C SER A 88 -11.32 3.56 -9.17
N PRO A 89 -11.07 4.56 -10.03
CA PRO A 89 -10.12 5.64 -9.73
C PRO A 89 -10.47 6.41 -8.45
N GLY A 90 -11.76 6.60 -8.15
CA GLY A 90 -12.21 7.28 -6.94
C GLY A 90 -11.89 6.49 -5.67
N LEU A 91 -12.14 5.17 -5.68
CA LEU A 91 -11.83 4.31 -4.55
C LEU A 91 -10.32 4.19 -4.33
N LEU A 92 -9.53 4.14 -5.41
CA LEU A 92 -8.07 4.15 -5.32
C LEU A 92 -7.54 5.44 -4.67
N ALA A 93 -8.06 6.60 -5.09
CA ALA A 93 -7.67 7.89 -4.52
C ALA A 93 -8.05 7.97 -3.03
N ALA A 94 -9.27 7.57 -2.66
CA ALA A 94 -9.73 7.54 -1.28
C ALA A 94 -8.90 6.59 -0.40
N ALA A 95 -8.57 5.39 -0.90
CA ALA A 95 -7.73 4.43 -0.19
C ALA A 95 -6.32 4.97 0.07
N ARG A 96 -5.68 5.58 -0.94
CA ARG A 96 -4.35 6.20 -0.78
C ARG A 96 -4.37 7.38 0.18
N ALA A 97 -5.41 8.22 0.13
CA ALA A 97 -5.58 9.34 1.06
C ALA A 97 -5.74 8.83 2.51
N HIS A 98 -6.54 7.79 2.71
CA HIS A 98 -6.73 7.17 4.03
C HIS A 98 -5.44 6.55 4.57
N SER A 99 -4.72 5.76 3.76
CA SER A 99 -3.44 5.17 4.17
C SER A 99 -2.41 6.24 4.57
N ARG A 100 -2.39 7.38 3.86
CA ARG A 100 -1.54 8.51 4.21
C ARG A 100 -1.96 9.16 5.53
N ASP A 101 -3.26 9.41 5.70
CA ASP A 101 -3.83 9.99 6.93
C ASP A 101 -3.48 9.14 8.16
N LEU A 102 -3.70 7.82 8.08
CA LEU A 102 -3.35 6.90 9.16
C LEU A 102 -1.86 6.96 9.52
N ASN A 103 -0.98 7.06 8.52
CA ASN A 103 0.47 7.11 8.75
C ASN A 103 0.94 8.47 9.31
N GLU A 104 0.38 9.57 8.82
CA GLU A 104 0.87 10.92 9.12
C GLU A 104 0.21 11.53 10.37
N ASN A 105 -1.06 11.24 10.65
CA ASN A 105 -1.85 12.02 11.61
C ASN A 105 -2.23 11.28 12.89
N CYS A 106 -2.43 9.95 12.86
CA CYS A 106 -2.81 9.21 14.08
C CYS A 106 -2.01 7.95 14.38
N GLN A 107 -1.23 7.40 13.43
CA GLN A 107 -0.34 6.24 13.64
C GLN A 107 -1.04 5.00 14.23
N VAL A 108 -2.34 4.85 13.95
CA VAL A 108 -3.18 3.75 14.43
C VAL A 108 -3.94 3.18 13.23
N LEU A 109 -4.03 1.86 13.14
CA LEU A 109 -4.89 1.22 12.15
C LEU A 109 -6.35 1.32 12.61
N GLN A 110 -7.15 2.07 11.85
CA GLN A 110 -8.58 2.23 12.09
C GLN A 110 -9.37 2.44 10.79
N HIS A 111 -10.69 2.26 10.88
CA HIS A 111 -11.60 2.45 9.75
C HIS A 111 -11.94 3.90 9.47
N ASP A 112 -12.05 4.73 10.51
CA ASP A 112 -12.33 6.15 10.38
C ASP A 112 -11.04 6.94 10.18
N SER A 113 -11.14 8.09 9.51
CA SER A 113 -10.01 9.02 9.39
C SER A 113 -9.59 9.52 10.76
N CYS A 114 -8.37 10.04 10.86
CA CYS A 114 -7.84 10.56 12.11
C CYS A 114 -8.64 11.76 12.65
N ASP A 115 -9.44 12.41 11.81
CA ASP A 115 -10.39 13.47 12.19
C ASP A 115 -11.82 12.97 12.52
N GLY A 116 -12.05 11.66 12.46
CA GLY A 116 -13.34 11.01 12.71
C GLY A 116 -14.25 10.90 11.48
N THR A 117 -13.80 11.30 10.29
CA THR A 117 -14.56 11.11 9.04
C THR A 117 -14.77 9.63 8.76
N SER A 118 -16.00 9.21 8.49
CA SER A 118 -16.32 7.80 8.23
C SER A 118 -15.88 7.35 6.84
N TRP A 119 -15.75 6.03 6.63
CA TRP A 119 -15.48 5.47 5.30
C TRP A 119 -16.51 5.94 4.26
N SER A 120 -17.80 5.95 4.60
CA SER A 120 -18.87 6.33 3.67
C SER A 120 -18.81 7.80 3.25
N ASP A 121 -18.20 8.67 4.05
CA ASP A 121 -18.07 10.09 3.72
C ASP A 121 -16.83 10.38 2.84
N ARG A 122 -15.89 9.43 2.76
CA ARG A 122 -14.66 9.56 1.94
C ARG A 122 -14.82 9.11 0.49
N ILE A 123 -15.85 8.31 0.20
CA ILE A 123 -16.11 7.71 -1.11
C ILE A 123 -17.28 8.40 -1.82
#